data_AF-A0A4Q4CGN3-F1
#
_entry.id   AF-A0A4Q4CGN3-F1
#
_cell.length_a   1.000
_cell.length_b   1.000
_cell.length_c   1.000
_cell.angle_alpha   90.00
_cell.angle_beta   90.00
_cell.angle_gamma   90.00
#
_symmetry.space_group_name_H-M   'P 1'
#
loop_
_entity.id
_entity.type
_entity.pdbx_description
1 polymer ?
#
loop_
_entity_poly.entity_id
_entity_poly.type
_entity_poly.pdbx_seq_one_letter_code
_entity_poly.pdbx_strand_id
1 'polypeptide(L)'
;MLPMTVLQTFVDNIGKAVMEERFDDYAAMIELPLTILTSSARLKVSTRDDLEEGFVAFTEMLRSIGVTSYVRTVKHARFQGNDHIVGIYETRLMHGQHQVVPTFHSKMWIGSSDGVWKTIRINNTTNDARWPMLLTRLAPSPWPLEET
;
A
#
# COMPACT_ATOMS: atom_id res chain seq x y z
N MET A 1 -12.31 -8.57 -16.55
CA MET A 1 -12.59 -7.84 -15.29
C MET A 1 -12.11 -6.41 -15.46
N LEU A 2 -12.81 -5.40 -14.91
CA LEU A 2 -12.36 -4.01 -14.99
C LEU A 2 -11.12 -3.78 -14.11
N PRO A 3 -10.17 -2.92 -14.50
CA PRO A 3 -8.93 -2.71 -13.74
C PRO A 3 -9.19 -2.19 -12.32
N MET A 4 -10.24 -1.38 -12.13
CA MET A 4 -10.66 -0.92 -10.79
C MET A 4 -11.08 -2.07 -9.88
N THR A 5 -11.83 -3.04 -10.41
CA THR A 5 -12.28 -4.20 -9.63
C THR A 5 -11.09 -5.07 -9.25
N VAL A 6 -10.17 -5.35 -10.18
CA VAL A 6 -8.96 -6.12 -9.90
C VAL A 6 -8.14 -5.43 -8.81
N LEU A 7 -7.89 -4.13 -8.95
CA LEU A 7 -7.09 -3.39 -8.00
C LEU A 7 -7.77 -3.27 -6.64
N GLN A 8 -9.09 -3.09 -6.59
CA GLN A 8 -9.84 -3.01 -5.34
C GLN A 8 -9.73 -4.31 -4.56
N THR A 9 -10.01 -5.45 -5.20
CA THR A 9 -9.84 -6.76 -4.58
C THR A 9 -8.40 -6.98 -4.10
N PHE A 10 -7.42 -6.53 -4.89
CA PHE A 10 -6.02 -6.65 -4.52
C PHE A 10 -5.66 -5.85 -3.25
N VAL A 11 -6.07 -4.58 -3.15
CA VAL A 11 -5.80 -3.76 -1.96
C VAL A 11 -6.63 -4.20 -0.75
N ASP A 12 -7.81 -4.79 -0.95
CA ASP A 12 -8.60 -5.38 0.14
C ASP A 12 -7.87 -6.59 0.73
N ASN A 13 -7.33 -7.47 -0.13
CA ASN A 13 -6.58 -8.66 0.29
C ASN A 13 -5.28 -8.30 1.03
N ILE A 14 -4.50 -7.33 0.53
CA ILE A 14 -3.35 -6.82 1.29
C ILE A 14 -3.80 -6.29 2.65
N GLY A 15 -4.98 -5.66 2.72
CA GLY A 15 -5.43 -4.93 3.91
C GLY A 15 -5.80 -5.91 4.99
N LYS A 16 -6.52 -6.95 4.58
CA LYS A 16 -6.82 -8.12 5.39
C LYS A 16 -5.55 -8.80 5.89
N ALA A 17 -4.58 -9.09 5.01
CA ALA A 17 -3.33 -9.72 5.42
C ALA A 17 -2.56 -8.90 6.47
N VAL A 18 -2.52 -7.57 6.32
CA VAL A 18 -1.92 -6.66 7.31
C VAL A 18 -2.69 -6.67 8.63
N MET A 19 -4.02 -6.51 8.59
CA MET A 19 -4.84 -6.44 9.80
C MET A 19 -4.94 -7.76 10.56
N GLU A 20 -4.79 -8.89 9.86
CA GLU A 20 -4.74 -10.24 10.45
C GLU A 20 -3.30 -10.69 10.74
N GLU A 21 -2.29 -9.83 10.50
CA GLU A 21 -0.86 -10.10 10.73
C GLU A 21 -0.33 -11.34 9.99
N ARG A 22 -0.90 -11.63 8.81
CA ARG A 22 -0.56 -12.77 7.96
C ARG A 22 0.56 -12.41 7.00
N PHE A 23 1.80 -12.46 7.48
CA PHE A 23 2.97 -12.09 6.69
C PHE A 23 3.11 -12.90 5.40
N ASP A 24 2.91 -14.23 5.43
CA ASP A 24 3.07 -15.06 4.23
C ASP A 24 2.06 -14.72 3.12
N ASP A 25 0.81 -14.45 3.50
CA ASP A 25 -0.22 -13.97 2.57
C ASP A 25 0.19 -12.61 1.96
N TYR A 26 0.66 -11.69 2.81
CA TYR A 26 1.16 -10.39 2.37
C TYR A 26 2.34 -10.54 1.40
N ALA A 27 3.36 -11.33 1.77
CA ALA A 27 4.57 -11.56 0.99
C ALA A 27 4.28 -12.21 -0.36
N ALA A 28 3.28 -13.09 -0.47
CA ALA A 28 2.87 -13.69 -1.73
C ALA A 28 2.35 -12.65 -2.75
N MET A 29 1.87 -11.50 -2.27
CA MET A 29 1.37 -10.37 -3.08
C MET A 29 2.45 -9.32 -3.38
N ILE A 30 3.71 -9.54 -3.00
CA ILE A 30 4.81 -8.60 -3.25
C ILE A 30 5.80 -9.22 -4.24
N GLU A 31 6.20 -8.43 -5.22
CA GLU A 31 7.33 -8.75 -6.09
C GLU A 31 8.57 -8.07 -5.55
N LEU A 32 9.60 -8.87 -5.26
CA LEU A 32 10.90 -8.36 -4.84
C LEU A 32 11.86 -8.28 -6.03
N PRO A 33 12.66 -7.20 -6.16
CA PRO A 33 12.73 -6.07 -5.23
C PRO A 33 11.57 -5.08 -5.37
N LEU A 34 10.93 -4.72 -4.25
CA LEU A 34 9.85 -3.73 -4.21
C LEU A 34 10.45 -2.32 -4.10
N THR A 35 9.98 -1.41 -4.96
CA THR A 35 10.33 0.02 -4.87
C THR A 35 9.19 0.80 -4.21
N ILE A 36 9.50 1.53 -3.13
CA ILE A 36 8.56 2.43 -2.46
C ILE A 36 9.09 3.85 -2.59
N LEU A 37 8.28 4.72 -3.18
CA LEU A 37 8.55 6.14 -3.25
C LEU A 37 7.71 6.86 -2.20
N THR A 38 8.34 7.79 -1.52
CA THR A 38 7.69 8.75 -0.64
C THR A 38 8.02 10.15 -1.15
N SER A 39 7.45 11.19 -0.56
CA SER A 39 7.80 12.57 -0.95
C SER A 39 9.27 12.92 -0.66
N SER A 40 9.92 12.16 0.23
CA SER A 40 11.25 12.47 0.77
C SER A 40 12.30 11.41 0.44
N ALA A 41 11.92 10.20 0.02
CA ALA A 41 12.85 9.11 -0.22
C ALA A 41 12.39 8.11 -1.29
N ARG A 42 13.38 7.41 -1.85
CA ARG A 42 13.19 6.17 -2.63
C ARG A 42 13.72 5.02 -1.80
N LEU A 43 12.82 4.20 -1.28
CA LEU A 43 13.12 3.01 -0.50
C LEU A 43 13.08 1.78 -1.41
N LYS A 44 13.95 0.80 -1.13
CA LYS A 44 14.01 -0.47 -1.84
C LYS A 44 14.00 -1.60 -0.83
N VAL A 45 13.01 -2.48 -0.92
CA VAL A 45 12.93 -3.71 -0.13
C VAL A 45 13.45 -4.82 -1.05
N SER A 46 14.60 -5.40 -0.72
CA SER A 46 15.29 -6.30 -1.66
C SER A 46 15.13 -7.76 -1.28
N THR A 47 14.96 -8.05 0.00
CA THR A 47 14.85 -9.41 0.53
C THR A 47 13.52 -9.65 1.23
N ARG A 48 13.20 -10.93 1.45
CA ARG A 48 12.04 -11.32 2.26
C ARG A 48 12.19 -10.84 3.70
N ASP A 49 13.39 -10.90 4.25
CA ASP A 49 13.69 -10.46 5.61
C ASP A 49 13.47 -8.95 5.76
N ASP A 50 13.91 -8.14 4.78
CA ASP A 50 13.63 -6.68 4.75
C ASP A 50 12.12 -6.41 4.72
N LEU A 51 11.37 -7.25 3.98
CA LEU A 51 9.92 -7.15 3.85
C LEU A 51 9.22 -7.53 5.16
N GLU A 52 9.71 -8.57 5.84
CA GLU A 52 9.21 -9.03 7.14
C GLU A 52 9.44 -7.99 8.23
N GLU A 53 10.66 -7.44 8.32
CA GLU A 53 11.00 -6.36 9.25
C GLU A 53 10.05 -5.17 9.07
N GLY A 54 9.81 -4.78 7.82
CA GLY A 54 8.87 -3.72 7.51
C GLY A 54 7.42 -4.04 7.82
N PHE A 55 7.00 -5.27 7.56
CA PHE A 55 5.66 -5.75 7.87
C PHE A 55 5.40 -5.70 9.38
N VAL A 56 6.30 -6.28 10.18
CA VAL A 56 6.21 -6.30 11.65
C VAL A 56 6.17 -4.89 12.20
N ALA A 57 7.09 -4.01 11.80
CA ALA A 57 7.10 -2.64 12.28
C ALA A 57 5.82 -1.86 11.90
N PHE A 58 5.26 -2.12 10.71
CA PHE A 58 4.02 -1.48 10.28
C PHE A 58 2.81 -1.99 11.07
N THR A 59 2.66 -3.30 11.28
CA THR A 59 1.55 -3.86 12.05
C THR A 59 1.63 -3.47 13.53
N GLU A 60 2.83 -3.48 14.13
CA GLU A 60 3.07 -2.97 15.47
C GLU A 60 2.69 -1.50 15.60
N MET A 61 3.06 -0.67 14.61
CA MET A 61 2.65 0.74 14.57
C MET A 61 1.12 0.86 14.54
N LEU A 62 0.43 0.18 13.62
CA LEU A 62 -1.03 0.21 13.53
C LEU A 62 -1.69 -0.17 14.86
N ARG A 63 -1.18 -1.21 15.52
CA ARG A 63 -1.66 -1.65 16.84
C ARG A 63 -1.41 -0.57 17.90
N SER A 64 -0.22 0.02 17.93
CA SER A 64 0.16 1.02 18.94
C SER A 64 -0.70 2.29 18.90
N ILE A 65 -1.20 2.67 17.72
CA ILE A 65 -2.09 3.83 17.54
C ILE A 65 -3.59 3.43 17.56
N GLY A 66 -3.90 2.16 17.85
CA GLY A 66 -5.27 1.67 18.04
C GLY A 66 -6.07 1.48 16.75
N VAL A 67 -5.42 1.25 15.61
CA VAL A 67 -6.13 0.98 14.35
C VAL A 67 -6.88 -0.34 14.45
N THR A 68 -8.20 -0.28 14.24
CA THR A 68 -9.10 -1.42 14.17
C THR A 68 -9.56 -1.72 12.75
N SER A 69 -9.41 -0.77 11.81
CA SER A 69 -9.75 -0.97 10.41
C SER A 69 -8.81 -0.20 9.49
N TYR A 70 -8.32 -0.90 8.46
CA TYR A 70 -7.48 -0.36 7.41
C TYR A 70 -8.26 -0.39 6.09
N VAL A 71 -8.88 0.74 5.75
CA VAL A 71 -9.75 0.87 4.58
C VAL A 71 -8.98 1.51 3.44
N ARG A 72 -9.03 0.89 2.26
CA ARG A 72 -8.44 1.43 1.03
C ARG A 72 -9.48 1.47 -0.09
N THR A 73 -9.68 2.64 -0.67
CA THR A 73 -10.66 2.83 -1.75
C THR A 73 -9.95 3.20 -3.03
N VAL A 74 -10.02 2.33 -4.04
CA VAL A 74 -9.49 2.63 -5.38
C VAL A 74 -10.33 3.73 -6.01
N LYS A 75 -9.65 4.79 -6.45
CA LYS A 75 -10.26 5.94 -7.12
C LYS A 75 -10.08 5.90 -8.62
N HIS A 76 -8.94 5.36 -9.07
CA HIS A 76 -8.63 5.21 -10.48
C HIS A 76 -7.75 3.97 -10.67
N ALA A 77 -7.97 3.24 -11.76
CA ALA A 77 -7.08 2.18 -12.18
C ALA A 77 -7.19 2.01 -13.70
N ARG A 78 -6.05 1.74 -14.33
CA ARG A 78 -5.98 1.43 -15.75
C ARG A 78 -4.99 0.31 -16.00
N PHE A 79 -5.26 -0.46 -17.04
CA PHE A 79 -4.29 -1.39 -17.58
C PHE A 79 -3.12 -0.63 -18.21
N GLN A 80 -1.91 -1.17 -18.07
CA GLN A 80 -0.70 -0.71 -18.74
C GLN A 80 -0.11 -1.92 -19.51
N GLY A 81 -0.81 -2.35 -20.55
CA GLY A 81 -0.61 -3.67 -21.16
C GLY A 81 -1.60 -4.70 -20.61
N ASN A 82 -1.41 -5.97 -20.92
CA ASN A 82 -2.38 -7.03 -20.57
C ASN A 82 -2.19 -7.56 -19.14
N ASP A 83 -1.03 -7.34 -18.57
CA ASP A 83 -0.50 -7.98 -17.36
C ASP A 83 -0.09 -6.96 -16.29
N HIS A 84 -0.29 -5.65 -16.52
CA HIS A 84 0.03 -4.62 -15.55
C HIS A 84 -1.16 -3.70 -15.29
N ILE A 85 -1.34 -3.31 -14.04
CA ILE A 85 -2.28 -2.28 -13.64
C ILE A 85 -1.53 -1.20 -12.88
N VAL A 86 -1.82 0.05 -13.23
CA VAL A 86 -1.48 1.21 -12.41
C VAL A 86 -2.77 1.81 -11.87
N GLY A 87 -2.77 2.16 -10.59
CA GLY A 87 -3.92 2.83 -10.01
C GLY A 87 -3.59 3.60 -8.75
N ILE A 88 -4.58 4.34 -8.31
CA ILE A 88 -4.50 5.24 -7.16
C ILE A 88 -5.64 4.88 -6.21
N TYR A 89 -5.30 4.82 -4.93
CA TYR A 89 -6.25 4.61 -3.85
C TYR A 89 -6.02 5.59 -2.71
N GLU A 90 -7.10 5.89 -1.99
CA GLU A 90 -7.02 6.57 -0.70
C GLU A 90 -6.92 5.52 0.41
N THR A 91 -6.22 5.87 1.48
CA THR A 91 -6.11 5.06 2.70
C THR A 91 -6.73 5.81 3.87
N ARG A 92 -7.60 5.13 4.61
CA ARG A 92 -8.14 5.58 5.90
C ARG A 92 -7.84 4.53 6.97
N LEU A 93 -7.16 4.95 8.02
CA LEU A 93 -6.89 4.14 9.21
C LEU A 93 -7.86 4.56 10.32
N MET A 94 -8.64 3.61 10.82
CA MET A 94 -9.76 3.88 11.71
C MET A 94 -9.61 3.14 13.04
N HIS A 95 -10.04 3.78 14.13
CA HIS A 95 -10.33 3.20 15.43
C HIS A 95 -11.85 3.30 15.65
N GLY A 96 -12.55 2.20 15.45
CA GLY A 96 -14.02 2.21 15.35
C GLY A 96 -14.48 3.14 14.21
N GLN A 97 -15.23 4.18 14.57
CA GLN A 97 -15.71 5.21 13.62
C GLN A 97 -14.80 6.43 13.52
N HIS A 98 -13.74 6.50 14.33
CA HIS A 98 -12.83 7.63 14.37
C HIS A 98 -11.62 7.37 13.49
N GLN A 99 -11.21 8.38 12.74
CA GLN A 99 -10.01 8.29 11.93
C GLN A 99 -8.77 8.59 12.79
N VAL A 100 -7.76 7.72 12.74
CA VAL A 100 -6.57 7.78 13.62
C VAL A 100 -5.51 8.75 13.09
N VAL A 101 -5.34 8.77 11.76
CA VAL A 101 -4.40 9.66 11.07
C VAL A 101 -5.06 10.30 9.84
N PRO A 102 -4.59 11.46 9.34
CA PRO A 102 -5.12 12.05 8.12
C PRO A 102 -5.16 11.07 6.95
N THR A 103 -6.17 11.20 6.09
CA THR A 103 -6.30 10.38 4.88
C THR A 103 -5.10 10.66 3.98
N PHE A 104 -4.51 9.61 3.43
CA PHE A 104 -3.38 9.72 2.51
C PHE A 104 -3.65 8.92 1.24
N HIS A 105 -2.91 9.25 0.18
CA HIS A 105 -3.08 8.64 -1.12
C HIS A 105 -1.83 7.85 -1.50
N SER A 106 -2.06 6.78 -2.26
CA SER A 106 -1.00 5.93 -2.78
C SER A 106 -1.29 5.61 -4.23
N LYS A 107 -0.27 5.73 -5.08
CA LYS A 107 -0.25 5.16 -6.43
C LYS A 107 0.50 3.85 -6.38
N MET A 108 -0.05 2.80 -6.98
CA MET A 108 0.60 1.49 -7.04
C MET A 108 0.64 0.94 -8.45
N TRP A 109 1.65 0.12 -8.68
CA TRP A 109 1.83 -0.67 -9.88
C TRP A 109 1.83 -2.13 -9.47
N ILE A 110 0.93 -2.89 -10.07
CA ILE A 110 0.87 -4.34 -9.92
C ILE A 110 1.12 -5.01 -11.27
N GLY A 111 1.84 -6.11 -11.25
CA GLY A 111 2.04 -7.00 -12.38
C GLY A 111 1.41 -8.36 -12.12
N SER A 112 0.96 -9.02 -13.17
CA SER A 112 0.43 -10.37 -13.14
C SER A 112 1.42 -11.32 -13.83
N SER A 113 1.81 -12.37 -13.13
CA SER A 113 2.55 -13.49 -13.71
C SER A 113 1.81 -14.77 -13.35
N ASP A 114 1.50 -15.58 -14.36
CA ASP A 114 0.72 -16.82 -14.22
C ASP A 114 -0.61 -16.64 -13.47
N GLY A 115 -1.26 -15.49 -13.68
CA GLY A 115 -2.55 -15.16 -13.08
C GLY A 115 -2.48 -14.65 -11.64
N VAL A 116 -1.28 -14.52 -11.07
CA VAL A 116 -1.05 -13.99 -9.72
C VAL A 116 -0.60 -12.53 -9.81
N TRP A 117 -1.41 -11.63 -9.25
CA TRP A 117 -1.07 -10.22 -9.13
C TRP A 117 -0.08 -9.98 -7.99
N LYS A 118 0.93 -9.14 -8.22
CA LYS A 118 1.93 -8.74 -7.24
C LYS A 118 2.23 -7.25 -7.33
N THR A 119 2.58 -6.66 -6.19
CA THR A 119 3.00 -5.26 -6.10
C THR A 119 4.45 -5.13 -6.56
N ILE A 120 4.67 -4.28 -7.56
CA ILE A 120 6.00 -3.98 -8.12
C ILE A 120 6.53 -2.67 -7.55
N ARG A 121 5.64 -1.68 -7.43
CA ARG A 121 6.01 -0.32 -7.00
C ARG A 121 4.85 0.34 -6.27
N ILE A 122 5.20 1.16 -5.28
CA ILE A 122 4.28 2.04 -4.57
C ILE A 122 4.86 3.44 -4.58
N ASN A 123 4.01 4.45 -4.73
CA ASN A 123 4.32 5.85 -4.46
C ASN A 123 3.30 6.39 -3.46
N ASN A 124 3.76 6.79 -2.30
CA ASN A 124 2.95 7.27 -1.20
C ASN A 124 3.08 8.78 -1.07
N THR A 125 1.97 9.49 -0.84
CA THR A 125 2.00 10.94 -0.55
C THR A 125 2.51 11.26 0.87
N THR A 126 3.21 10.32 1.51
CA THR A 126 3.70 10.42 2.88
C THR A 126 5.12 11.00 2.89
N ASN A 127 5.52 11.61 4.01
CA ASN A 127 6.86 12.19 4.17
C ASN A 127 7.86 11.25 4.83
N ASP A 128 7.49 9.99 5.10
CA ASP A 128 8.40 9.00 5.69
C ASP A 128 9.64 8.83 4.83
N ALA A 129 10.81 9.09 5.42
CA ALA A 129 12.09 9.09 4.70
C ALA A 129 12.88 7.78 4.89
N ARG A 130 12.37 6.85 5.70
CA ARG A 130 13.07 5.61 6.09
C ARG A 130 12.11 4.43 6.12
N TRP A 131 12.65 3.25 5.84
CA TRP A 131 12.02 1.97 6.09
C TRP A 131 12.36 1.51 7.51
N PRO A 132 11.44 0.88 8.25
CA PRO A 132 9.99 0.74 7.97
C PRO A 132 9.24 2.07 7.99
N MET A 133 8.17 2.17 7.19
CA MET A 133 7.33 3.38 7.18
C MET A 133 6.39 3.39 8.41
N LEU A 134 6.49 4.42 9.24
CA LEU A 134 5.72 4.51 10.50
C LEU A 134 4.60 5.55 10.48
N LEU A 135 4.31 6.19 9.33
CA LEU A 135 3.25 7.19 9.14
C LEU A 135 3.28 8.34 10.17
N THR A 136 4.45 8.58 10.80
CA THR A 136 4.60 9.51 11.93
C THR A 136 4.43 10.98 11.52
N ARG A 137 4.54 11.29 10.23
CA ARG A 137 4.45 12.64 9.67
C ARG A 137 3.61 12.65 8.40
N LEU A 138 2.30 12.59 8.56
CA LEU A 138 1.33 12.79 7.49
C LEU A 138 0.93 14.26 7.43
N ALA A 139 1.31 14.93 6.34
CA ALA A 139 0.67 16.19 5.95
C ALA A 139 -0.59 15.86 5.14
N PRO A 140 -1.70 16.59 5.32
CA PRO A 140 -2.83 16.50 4.41
C PRO A 140 -2.36 16.89 3.01
N SER A 141 -2.26 15.92 2.10
CA SER A 141 -1.97 16.19 0.69
C SER A 141 -3.28 16.12 -0.08
N PRO A 142 -3.62 17.14 -0.88
CA PRO A 142 -4.70 16.99 -1.85
C PRO A 142 -4.37 15.87 -2.82
N TRP A 143 -5.41 15.36 -3.47
CA TRP A 143 -5.31 14.43 -4.58
C TRP A 143 -4.21 14.91 -5.56
N PRO A 144 -3.23 14.06 -5.95
CA PRO A 144 -2.30 14.45 -6.99
C PRO A 144 -3.10 14.67 -8.28
N LEU A 145 -3.11 15.92 -8.76
CA LEU A 145 -3.65 16.27 -10.08
C LEU A 145 -3.04 15.30 -11.09
N GLU A 146 -3.92 14.63 -11.84
CA GLU A 146 -3.66 13.51 -12.72
C GLU A 146 -2.26 13.56 -13.35
N GLU A 147 -1.40 12.57 -13.04
CA GLU A 147 -0.38 12.16 -14.02
C GLU A 147 -1.16 11.51 -15.17
N THR A 148 -1.52 12.35 -16.14
CA THR A 148 -2.09 11.99 -17.45
C THR A 148 -1.26 10.92 -18.15
#